data_AF-A0A370JVZ6-F1
#
_entry.id   AF-A0A370JVZ6-F1
#
_cell.length_a   1.000
_cell.length_b   1.000
_cell.length_c   1.000
_cell.angle_alpha   90.00
_cell.angle_beta   90.00
_cell.angle_gamma   90.00
#
_symmetry.space_group_name_H-M   'P 1'
#
loop_
_entity.id
_entity.type
_entity.pdbx_description
1 polymer ?
#
loop_
_entity_poly.entity_id
_entity_poly.type
_entity_poly.pdbx_seq_one_letter_code
_entity_poly.pdbx_strand_id
1 'polypeptide(L)'
;MNRRNFLDLLNRGVSLGLLLKLSPLGMLEFVRAQTSATNFQRALLVDKEGKPFKLSTLRPHEPFVFPYPFAGTPNILVNVDAELSPVEVRMPDGRNYRWPGGVGPRRSVVAYTSICNHGYSYAAPNLGAMGYYKPEGNRGPRLVCCAHLSSFDVTRGGEVRGGPAPHALAAVVLEHDAAKDETYAVGFLGNPQFDEFFRAQSQNLRDLFRTVARAREEVTRATVIPYAEHTRVPTSCPVVG
;
A
#
# COMPACT_ATOMS: atom_id res chain seq x y z
N MET A 1 -8.11 -10.40 -48.13
CA MET A 1 -7.44 -11.18 -47.05
C MET A 1 -8.06 -12.57 -46.99
N ASN A 2 -7.26 -13.63 -47.12
CA ASN A 2 -7.73 -14.98 -47.40
C ASN A 2 -7.91 -15.80 -46.10
N ARG A 3 -9.03 -16.52 -45.95
CA ARG A 3 -9.45 -17.23 -44.73
C ARG A 3 -8.46 -18.29 -44.21
N ARG A 4 -7.50 -18.69 -45.04
CA ARG A 4 -6.48 -19.70 -44.70
C ARG A 4 -5.35 -19.18 -43.80
N ASN A 5 -5.09 -17.86 -43.79
CA ASN A 5 -4.04 -17.28 -42.93
C ASN A 5 -4.50 -17.04 -41.47
N PHE A 6 -5.80 -17.20 -41.18
CA PHE A 6 -6.36 -16.95 -39.84
C PHE A 6 -6.24 -18.18 -38.92
N LEU A 7 -6.23 -19.39 -39.48
CA LEU A 7 -6.15 -20.63 -38.69
C LEU A 7 -4.71 -21.04 -38.33
N ASP A 8 -3.71 -20.57 -39.09
CA ASP A 8 -2.29 -20.82 -38.77
C ASP A 8 -1.78 -20.00 -37.57
N LEU A 9 -2.45 -18.90 -37.24
CA LEU A 9 -2.12 -18.05 -36.09
C LEU A 9 -2.61 -18.63 -34.75
N LEU A 10 -3.54 -19.59 -34.78
CA LEU A 10 -4.07 -20.25 -33.59
C LEU A 10 -3.22 -21.47 -33.15
N ASN A 11 -2.29 -21.93 -33.99
CA ASN A 11 -1.45 -23.10 -33.71
C ASN A 11 -0.08 -22.75 -33.11
N ARG A 12 0.21 -21.46 -32.89
CA ARG A 12 1.38 -20.99 -32.13
C ARG A 12 0.87 -20.54 -30.77
N GLY A 13 1.02 -21.42 -29.78
CA GLY A 13 0.52 -21.30 -28.41
C GLY A 13 0.83 -19.98 -27.71
N VAL A 14 0.04 -18.96 -27.98
CA VAL A 14 -0.08 -17.79 -27.11
C VAL A 14 -1.03 -18.20 -25.99
N SER A 15 -0.44 -18.57 -24.86
CA SER A 15 -1.13 -18.80 -23.60
C SER A 15 -2.16 -17.69 -23.32
N LEU A 16 -3.39 -18.10 -23.02
CA LEU A 16 -4.59 -17.30 -22.81
C LEU A 16 -4.43 -16.13 -21.78
N GLY A 17 -3.35 -16.13 -21.00
CA GLY A 17 -3.03 -15.10 -20.01
C GLY A 17 -2.54 -13.75 -20.58
N LEU A 18 -2.11 -13.67 -21.84
CA LEU A 18 -1.62 -12.41 -22.41
C LEU A 18 -2.75 -11.51 -22.96
N LEU A 19 -3.92 -12.07 -23.26
CA LEU A 19 -5.05 -11.33 -23.84
C LEU A 19 -5.87 -10.55 -22.81
N LEU A 20 -5.77 -10.89 -21.52
CA LEU A 20 -6.51 -10.20 -20.45
C LEU A 20 -5.96 -8.79 -20.13
N LYS A 21 -4.73 -8.46 -20.56
CA LYS A 21 -4.14 -7.11 -20.39
C LYS A 21 -4.50 -6.11 -21.50
N LEU A 22 -5.27 -6.52 -22.51
CA LEU A 22 -5.64 -5.68 -23.66
C LEU A 22 -7.14 -5.33 -23.71
N SER A 23 -7.91 -5.59 -22.65
CA SER A 23 -9.29 -5.11 -22.63
C SER A 23 -9.30 -3.59 -22.44
N PRO A 24 -9.99 -2.82 -23.32
CA PRO A 24 -10.07 -1.37 -23.18
C PRO A 24 -10.68 -0.96 -21.84
N LEU A 25 -11.54 -1.79 -21.22
CA LEU A 25 -12.01 -1.58 -19.85
C LEU A 25 -10.89 -1.67 -18.81
N GLY A 26 -10.04 -2.71 -18.83
CA GLY A 26 -8.95 -2.85 -17.86
C GLY A 26 -7.94 -1.70 -17.92
N MET A 27 -7.69 -1.19 -19.13
CA MET A 27 -6.85 0.00 -19.35
C MET A 27 -7.54 1.29 -18.87
N LEU A 28 -8.84 1.47 -19.16
CA LEU A 28 -9.60 2.64 -18.69
C LEU A 28 -9.69 2.70 -17.17
N GLU A 29 -9.88 1.55 -16.52
CA GLU A 29 -9.96 1.43 -15.07
C GLU A 29 -8.61 1.73 -14.39
N PHE A 30 -7.51 1.25 -14.97
CA PHE A 30 -6.16 1.61 -14.52
C PHE A 30 -5.88 3.11 -14.67
N VAL A 31 -6.27 3.70 -15.81
CA VAL A 31 -6.13 5.15 -16.06
C VAL A 31 -6.99 5.96 -15.08
N ARG A 32 -8.24 5.55 -14.81
CA ARG A 32 -9.13 6.24 -13.87
C ARG A 32 -8.62 6.20 -12.43
N ALA A 33 -8.05 5.07 -11.99
CA ALA A 33 -7.36 4.99 -10.71
C ALA A 33 -6.15 5.93 -10.67
N GLN A 34 -5.34 5.99 -11.73
CA GLN A 34 -4.19 6.91 -11.80
C GLN A 34 -4.59 8.39 -11.80
N THR A 35 -5.74 8.76 -12.37
CA THR A 35 -6.19 10.18 -12.37
C THR A 35 -6.57 10.73 -10.99
N SER A 36 -6.87 9.88 -10.02
CA SER A 36 -7.17 10.30 -8.64
C SER A 36 -5.96 10.20 -7.71
N ALA A 37 -4.82 9.70 -8.20
CA ALA A 37 -3.63 9.51 -7.39
C ALA A 37 -2.84 10.81 -7.24
N THR A 38 -2.34 11.06 -6.03
CA THR A 38 -1.25 12.02 -5.83
C THR A 38 0.04 11.30 -6.22
N ASN A 39 0.62 11.71 -7.35
CA ASN A 39 1.86 11.13 -7.85
C ASN A 39 3.07 11.70 -7.10
N PHE A 40 4.05 10.83 -6.84
CA PHE A 40 5.34 11.21 -6.27
C PHE A 40 6.47 10.59 -7.11
N GLN A 41 7.71 10.93 -6.80
CA GLN A 41 8.85 10.27 -7.44
C GLN A 41 8.79 8.77 -7.25
N ARG A 42 8.98 8.04 -8.35
CA ARG A 42 8.90 6.59 -8.38
C ARG A 42 10.03 5.98 -7.55
N ALA A 43 9.67 5.12 -6.60
CA ALA A 43 10.63 4.42 -5.75
C ALA A 43 10.61 2.91 -5.98
N LEU A 44 11.77 2.31 -6.26
CA LEU A 44 11.90 0.84 -6.30
C LEU A 44 11.86 0.28 -4.88
N LEU A 45 11.00 -0.71 -4.63
CA LEU A 45 11.05 -1.49 -3.40
C LEU A 45 12.27 -2.42 -3.42
N VAL A 46 13.09 -2.37 -2.37
CA VAL A 46 14.33 -3.15 -2.26
C VAL A 46 14.43 -3.87 -0.92
N ASP A 47 15.16 -4.98 -0.86
CA ASP A 47 15.55 -5.62 0.40
C ASP A 47 16.68 -4.83 1.10
N LYS A 48 17.16 -5.35 2.23
CA LYS A 48 18.21 -4.72 3.05
C LYS A 48 19.55 -4.64 2.32
N GLU A 49 19.80 -5.60 1.43
CA GLU A 49 20.99 -5.66 0.58
C GLU A 49 20.86 -4.75 -0.65
N GLY A 50 19.72 -4.08 -0.81
CA GLY A 50 19.43 -3.16 -1.89
C GLY A 50 19.03 -3.85 -3.19
N LYS A 51 18.75 -5.16 -3.20
CA LYS A 51 18.24 -5.89 -4.37
C LYS A 51 16.73 -5.68 -4.50
N PRO A 52 16.14 -5.80 -5.70
CA PRO A 52 14.70 -5.62 -5.85
C PRO A 52 13.89 -6.57 -4.97
N PHE A 53 12.98 -6.02 -4.18
CA PHE A 53 12.13 -6.78 -3.27
C PHE A 53 11.06 -7.54 -4.07
N LYS A 54 11.01 -8.85 -3.88
CA LYS A 54 10.15 -9.77 -4.64
C LYS A 54 8.81 -9.91 -3.94
N LEU A 55 7.70 -9.55 -4.58
CA LEU A 55 6.38 -9.72 -3.94
C LEU A 55 5.99 -11.19 -3.83
N SER A 56 6.53 -12.03 -4.72
CA SER A 56 6.30 -13.48 -4.70
C SER A 56 6.79 -14.16 -3.41
N THR A 57 7.71 -13.54 -2.68
CA THR A 57 8.26 -14.10 -1.42
C THR A 57 7.45 -13.70 -0.19
N LEU A 58 6.45 -12.83 -0.33
CA LEU A 58 5.60 -12.40 0.78
C LEU A 58 4.73 -13.55 1.29
N ARG A 59 4.99 -13.99 2.52
CA ARG A 59 4.13 -14.92 3.22
C ARG A 59 2.79 -14.25 3.59
N PRO A 60 1.68 -15.00 3.54
CA PRO A 60 0.38 -14.53 4.02
C PRO A 60 0.45 -13.88 5.40
N HIS A 61 -0.18 -12.71 5.52
CA HIS A 61 -0.40 -11.99 6.78
C HIS A 61 0.87 -11.60 7.54
N GLU A 62 2.02 -11.56 6.88
CA GLU A 62 3.26 -11.03 7.44
C GLU A 62 3.48 -9.59 6.96
N PRO A 63 3.33 -8.59 7.85
CA PRO A 63 3.51 -7.19 7.49
C PRO A 63 4.98 -6.82 7.36
N PHE A 64 5.26 -5.93 6.40
CA PHE A 64 6.54 -5.27 6.18
C PHE A 64 6.36 -3.76 6.25
N VAL A 65 7.44 -3.02 6.51
CA VAL A 65 7.46 -1.55 6.51
C VAL A 65 8.46 -1.05 5.47
N PHE A 66 8.12 0.05 4.80
CA PHE A 66 9.03 0.77 3.91
C PHE A 66 8.74 2.29 3.92
N PRO A 67 9.76 3.14 3.74
CA PRO A 67 9.58 4.59 3.62
C PRO A 67 9.12 4.96 2.20
N TYR A 68 8.11 5.82 2.09
CA TYR A 68 7.65 6.40 0.82
C TYR A 68 6.60 7.50 1.08
N PRO A 69 6.58 8.65 0.36
CA PRO A 69 7.56 9.06 -0.65
C PRO A 69 8.81 9.69 -0.02
N PHE A 70 8.77 9.95 1.29
CA PHE A 70 9.87 10.53 2.04
C PHE A 70 10.48 9.51 3.01
N ALA A 71 11.72 9.73 3.40
CA ALA A 71 12.43 8.89 4.37
C ALA A 71 11.67 8.72 5.70
N GLY A 72 10.96 9.77 6.13
CA GLY A 72 10.21 9.82 7.39
C GLY A 72 8.74 9.42 7.30
N THR A 73 8.25 8.92 6.16
CA THR A 73 6.84 8.52 5.99
C THR A 73 6.72 7.01 5.80
N PRO A 74 6.51 6.24 6.88
CA PRO A 74 6.46 4.78 6.80
C PRO A 74 5.12 4.28 6.25
N ASN A 75 5.17 3.19 5.49
CA ASN A 75 4.03 2.49 4.90
C ASN A 75 4.09 1.01 5.29
N ILE A 76 2.93 0.36 5.40
CA ILE A 76 2.84 -1.08 5.66
C ILE A 76 2.48 -1.80 4.36
N LEU A 77 3.27 -2.81 4.00
CA LEU A 77 3.07 -3.74 2.89
C LEU A 77 2.65 -5.10 3.45
N VAL A 78 1.62 -5.72 2.90
CA VAL A 78 1.18 -7.05 3.35
C VAL A 78 0.51 -7.84 2.24
N ASN A 79 0.75 -9.15 2.21
CA ASN A 79 -0.05 -10.11 1.45
C ASN A 79 -1.24 -10.55 2.30
N VAL A 80 -2.46 -10.19 1.92
CA VAL A 80 -3.68 -10.53 2.68
C VAL A 80 -4.26 -11.91 2.34
N ASP A 81 -3.60 -12.64 1.44
CA ASP A 81 -3.95 -14.01 1.03
C ASP A 81 -5.37 -14.20 0.47
N ALA A 82 -5.89 -13.15 -0.16
CA ALA A 82 -7.11 -13.17 -0.94
C ALA A 82 -6.95 -12.29 -2.18
N GLU A 83 -7.50 -12.69 -3.33
CA GLU A 83 -7.58 -11.81 -4.50
C GLU A 83 -8.52 -10.64 -4.18
N LEU A 84 -8.03 -9.42 -4.41
CA LEU A 84 -8.79 -8.19 -4.12
C LEU A 84 -9.18 -7.51 -5.42
N SER A 85 -10.49 -7.30 -5.56
CA SER A 85 -11.09 -6.61 -6.70
C SER A 85 -11.15 -5.09 -6.46
N PRO A 86 -11.25 -4.29 -7.54
CA PRO A 86 -11.42 -2.84 -7.40
C PRO A 86 -12.66 -2.48 -6.59
N VAL A 87 -12.56 -1.45 -5.74
CA VAL A 87 -13.70 -0.88 -5.00
C VAL A 87 -13.71 0.64 -5.05
N GLU A 88 -14.90 1.23 -4.99
CA GLU A 88 -15.07 2.67 -4.81
C GLU A 88 -14.84 3.06 -3.35
N VAL A 89 -13.99 4.06 -3.14
CA VAL A 89 -13.68 4.62 -1.83
C VAL A 89 -14.27 6.02 -1.75
N ARG A 90 -15.07 6.26 -0.70
CA ARG A 90 -15.70 7.54 -0.47
C ARG A 90 -14.87 8.42 0.44
N MET A 91 -14.72 9.69 0.05
CA MET A 91 -14.01 10.70 0.84
C MET A 91 -14.99 11.77 1.34
N PRO A 92 -14.81 12.32 2.55
CA PRO A 92 -15.73 13.33 3.11
C PRO A 92 -15.83 14.62 2.29
N ASP A 93 -14.78 14.94 1.53
CA ASP A 93 -14.71 16.11 0.65
C ASP A 93 -15.36 15.87 -0.74
N GLY A 94 -15.99 14.70 -0.94
CA GLY A 94 -16.61 14.30 -2.20
C GLY A 94 -15.63 13.81 -3.26
N ARG A 95 -14.31 13.86 -3.03
CA ARG A 95 -13.27 13.35 -3.96
C ARG A 95 -13.13 11.84 -3.84
N ASN A 96 -14.20 11.14 -4.18
CA ASN A 96 -14.23 9.68 -4.23
C ASN A 96 -13.23 9.17 -5.29
N TYR A 97 -12.66 8.00 -5.06
CA TYR A 97 -11.73 7.37 -5.99
C TYR A 97 -11.95 5.87 -6.05
N ARG A 98 -11.52 5.25 -7.16
CA ARG A 98 -11.54 3.80 -7.30
C ARG A 98 -10.19 3.21 -6.91
N TRP A 99 -10.18 2.42 -5.84
CA TRP A 99 -9.01 1.65 -5.48
C TRP A 99 -8.93 0.39 -6.36
N PRO A 100 -7.78 0.09 -7.01
CA PRO A 100 -7.69 -0.94 -8.05
C PRO A 100 -7.66 -2.39 -7.54
N GLY A 101 -7.62 -2.59 -6.22
CA GLY A 101 -7.41 -3.91 -5.62
C GLY A 101 -5.96 -4.21 -5.32
N GLY A 102 -5.65 -5.49 -5.13
CA GLY A 102 -4.32 -5.95 -4.76
C GLY A 102 -3.40 -6.10 -5.98
N VAL A 103 -2.10 -6.02 -5.73
CA VAL A 103 -1.05 -6.15 -6.74
C VAL A 103 -0.34 -7.51 -6.63
N GLY A 104 0.59 -7.75 -7.56
CA GLY A 104 1.31 -9.00 -7.67
C GLY A 104 0.51 -10.11 -8.38
N PRO A 105 1.11 -11.30 -8.57
CA PRO A 105 0.51 -12.37 -9.38
C PRO A 105 -0.85 -12.87 -8.90
N ARG A 106 -1.09 -12.85 -7.58
CA ARG A 106 -2.36 -13.25 -6.95
C ARG A 106 -3.30 -12.09 -6.64
N ARG A 107 -2.90 -10.85 -6.98
CA ARG A 107 -3.65 -9.62 -6.67
C ARG A 107 -4.07 -9.53 -5.19
N SER A 108 -3.16 -9.97 -4.31
CA SER A 108 -3.40 -10.12 -2.87
C SER A 108 -2.47 -9.25 -2.02
N VAL A 109 -1.56 -8.51 -2.65
CA VAL A 109 -0.63 -7.62 -1.95
C VAL A 109 -1.18 -6.21 -1.94
N VAL A 110 -1.15 -5.57 -0.77
CA VAL A 110 -1.60 -4.19 -0.58
C VAL A 110 -0.57 -3.41 0.20
N ALA A 111 -0.54 -2.10 -0.01
CA ALA A 111 0.23 -1.18 0.81
C ALA A 111 -0.56 0.07 1.15
N TYR A 112 -0.39 0.55 2.38
CA TYR A 112 -1.07 1.74 2.92
C TYR A 112 -0.08 2.58 3.72
N THR A 113 -0.31 3.89 3.78
CA THR A 113 0.41 4.72 4.75
C THR A 113 0.20 4.18 6.15
N SER A 114 1.27 4.12 6.94
CA SER A 114 1.14 3.76 8.35
C SER A 114 0.80 4.98 9.22
N ILE A 115 0.56 6.15 8.63
CA ILE A 115 0.23 7.38 9.35
C ILE A 115 -1.29 7.47 9.50
N CYS A 116 -1.78 7.46 10.73
CA CYS A 116 -3.20 7.62 11.00
C CYS A 116 -3.64 9.07 10.73
N ASN A 117 -4.66 9.24 9.88
CA ASN A 117 -5.31 10.51 9.52
C ASN A 117 -6.13 11.17 10.65
N HIS A 118 -6.13 10.60 11.86
CA HIS A 118 -6.75 11.21 13.05
C HIS A 118 -5.73 12.05 13.83
N GLY A 119 -4.77 11.37 14.48
CA GLY A 119 -3.79 11.98 15.39
C GLY A 119 -2.35 11.88 14.91
N TYR A 120 -2.12 11.48 13.66
CA TYR A 120 -0.80 11.34 13.04
C TYR A 120 0.15 10.38 13.78
N SER A 121 -0.39 9.47 14.60
CA SER A 121 0.34 8.33 15.13
C SER A 121 0.70 7.37 13.99
N TYR A 122 1.86 6.74 14.06
CA TYR A 122 2.43 5.99 12.94
C TYR A 122 3.28 4.81 13.39
N ALA A 123 3.69 3.96 12.44
CA ALA A 123 4.65 2.89 12.71
C ALA A 123 6.06 3.48 12.70
N ALA A 124 6.56 3.87 13.86
CA ALA A 124 7.93 4.34 14.06
C ALA A 124 8.79 3.28 14.77
N PRO A 125 10.13 3.34 14.65
CA PRO A 125 11.00 2.40 15.35
C PRO A 125 10.87 2.44 16.88
N ASN A 126 10.65 3.64 17.41
CA ASN A 126 10.44 3.92 18.84
C ASN A 126 8.96 3.98 19.24
N LEU A 127 8.02 3.88 18.29
CA LEU A 127 6.59 4.02 18.52
C LEU A 127 5.81 3.11 17.58
N GLY A 128 5.42 1.93 18.04
CA GLY A 128 4.58 0.98 17.30
C GLY A 128 3.10 1.34 17.32
N ALA A 129 2.71 2.55 16.93
CA ALA A 129 1.32 2.99 17.09
C ALA A 129 0.38 2.52 15.97
N MET A 130 0.89 1.98 14.86
CA MET A 130 0.06 1.51 13.73
C MET A 130 0.49 0.10 13.33
N GLY A 131 -0.39 -0.88 13.51
CA GLY A 131 -0.10 -2.30 13.32
C GLY A 131 -1.09 -3.01 12.40
N TYR A 132 -0.66 -4.15 11.85
CA TYR A 132 -1.49 -5.03 11.05
C TYR A 132 -2.08 -6.15 11.90
N TYR A 133 -3.37 -6.43 11.67
CA TYR A 133 -4.10 -7.52 12.29
C TYR A 133 -4.60 -8.44 11.18
N LYS A 134 -4.21 -9.70 11.26
CA LYS A 134 -4.74 -10.77 10.42
C LYS A 134 -6.24 -10.96 10.66
N PRO A 135 -6.96 -11.62 9.74
CA PRO A 135 -8.38 -11.92 9.93
C PRO A 135 -8.62 -12.70 11.23
N GLU A 136 -9.70 -12.37 11.94
CA GLU A 136 -10.06 -12.99 13.21
C GLU A 136 -11.58 -12.96 13.40
N GLY A 137 -12.21 -14.14 13.51
CA GLY A 137 -13.67 -14.25 13.59
C GLY A 137 -14.34 -13.63 12.36
N ASN A 138 -15.27 -12.70 12.57
CA ASN A 138 -15.94 -11.93 11.52
C ASN A 138 -15.16 -10.68 11.08
N ARG A 139 -14.01 -10.39 11.69
CA ARG A 139 -13.19 -9.22 11.38
C ARG A 139 -12.17 -9.58 10.30
N GLY A 140 -12.24 -8.90 9.17
CA GLY A 140 -11.26 -9.02 8.08
C GLY A 140 -9.85 -8.54 8.48
N PRO A 141 -8.89 -8.65 7.56
CA PRO A 141 -7.55 -8.12 7.78
C PRO A 141 -7.62 -6.59 7.81
N ARG A 142 -6.87 -5.98 8.74
CA ARG A 142 -7.03 -4.56 9.06
C ARG A 142 -5.73 -3.91 9.54
N LEU A 143 -5.59 -2.62 9.29
CA LEU A 143 -4.65 -1.78 10.01
C LEU A 143 -5.35 -1.13 11.20
N VAL A 144 -4.68 -1.05 12.34
CA VAL A 144 -5.23 -0.43 13.56
C VAL A 144 -4.24 0.57 14.12
N CYS A 145 -4.75 1.79 14.36
CA CYS A 145 -4.08 2.82 15.13
C CYS A 145 -4.31 2.57 16.60
N CYS A 146 -3.25 2.26 17.31
CA CYS A 146 -3.26 1.96 18.73
C CYS A 146 -3.49 3.16 19.64
N ALA A 147 -3.26 4.38 19.14
CA ALA A 147 -3.45 5.58 19.95
C ALA A 147 -4.92 5.84 20.30
N HIS A 148 -5.84 5.61 19.35
CA HIS A 148 -7.27 5.92 19.51
C HIS A 148 -8.20 4.87 18.87
N LEU A 149 -7.67 3.67 18.59
CA LEU A 149 -8.39 2.50 18.07
C LEU A 149 -9.08 2.71 16.71
N SER A 150 -8.58 3.64 15.88
CA SER A 150 -9.01 3.71 14.48
C SER A 150 -8.65 2.43 13.75
N SER A 151 -9.61 1.79 13.08
CA SER A 151 -9.40 0.55 12.33
C SER A 151 -9.77 0.74 10.87
N PHE A 152 -8.92 0.22 9.98
CA PHE A 152 -9.02 0.39 8.53
C PHE A 152 -9.03 -0.97 7.84
N ASP A 153 -10.04 -1.22 7.02
CA ASP A 153 -10.18 -2.44 6.21
C ASP A 153 -9.28 -2.36 4.98
N VAL A 154 -8.19 -3.13 4.99
CA VAL A 154 -7.19 -3.13 3.90
C VAL A 154 -7.63 -3.92 2.67
N THR A 155 -8.79 -4.57 2.73
CA THR A 155 -9.41 -5.22 1.55
C THR A 155 -10.40 -4.31 0.83
N ARG A 156 -10.75 -3.17 1.45
CA ARG A 156 -11.74 -2.21 0.94
C ARG A 156 -11.18 -0.80 0.82
N GLY A 157 -9.97 -0.69 0.27
CA GLY A 157 -9.37 0.62 -0.01
C GLY A 157 -9.06 1.44 1.25
N GLY A 158 -8.85 0.79 2.41
CA GLY A 158 -8.51 1.46 3.66
C GLY A 158 -9.70 2.09 4.38
N GLU A 159 -10.92 1.66 4.08
CA GLU A 159 -12.15 2.17 4.69
C GLU A 159 -12.15 2.07 6.22
N VAL A 160 -12.65 3.11 6.90
CA VAL A 160 -12.77 3.14 8.35
C VAL A 160 -13.83 2.14 8.82
N ARG A 161 -13.45 1.23 9.71
CA ARG A 161 -14.34 0.25 10.37
C ARG A 161 -14.62 0.56 11.83
N GLY A 162 -13.83 1.44 12.44
CA GLY A 162 -14.00 1.83 13.83
C GLY A 162 -13.03 2.95 14.22
N GLY A 163 -13.28 3.54 15.38
CA GLY A 163 -12.50 4.64 15.94
C GLY A 163 -12.73 6.00 15.24
N PRO A 164 -11.97 7.04 15.62
CA PRO A 164 -12.24 8.43 15.26
C PRO A 164 -11.63 8.90 13.92
N ALA A 165 -11.05 8.00 13.12
CA ALA A 165 -10.48 8.39 11.83
C ALA A 165 -11.55 8.99 10.89
N PRO A 166 -11.32 10.18 10.30
CA PRO A 166 -12.37 10.90 9.58
C PRO A 166 -12.61 10.36 8.16
N HIS A 167 -11.68 9.58 7.60
CA HIS A 167 -11.78 9.04 6.24
C HIS A 167 -10.91 7.80 6.04
N ALA A 168 -11.02 7.18 4.87
CA ALA A 168 -10.20 6.03 4.50
C ALA A 168 -8.69 6.37 4.57
N LEU A 169 -7.90 5.37 4.97
CA LEU A 169 -6.45 5.43 5.02
C LEU A 169 -5.89 5.44 3.59
N ALA A 170 -4.91 6.32 3.32
CA ALA A 170 -4.36 6.45 1.97
C ALA A 170 -3.64 5.16 1.54
N ALA A 171 -4.01 4.64 0.37
CA ALA A 171 -3.38 3.46 -0.22
C ALA A 171 -2.15 3.88 -1.03
N VAL A 172 -1.04 3.16 -0.88
CA VAL A 172 0.12 3.34 -1.75
C VAL A 172 -0.21 2.71 -3.10
N VAL A 173 0.00 3.46 -4.18
CA VAL A 173 -0.10 2.92 -5.54
C VAL A 173 1.18 2.16 -5.84
N LEU A 174 1.04 0.86 -6.06
CA LEU A 174 2.12 -0.04 -6.41
C LEU A 174 2.03 -0.44 -7.89
N GLU A 175 3.13 -0.31 -8.62
CA GLU A 175 3.32 -0.87 -9.95
C GLU A 175 4.19 -2.11 -9.86
N HIS A 176 3.71 -3.22 -10.40
CA HIS A 176 4.41 -4.49 -10.39
C HIS A 176 4.84 -4.91 -11.80
N ASP A 177 6.16 -5.00 -12.03
CA ASP A 177 6.74 -5.62 -13.22
C ASP A 177 6.80 -7.13 -13.01
N ALA A 178 5.86 -7.84 -13.63
CA ALA A 178 5.75 -9.29 -13.53
C ALA A 178 6.92 -10.06 -14.17
N ALA A 179 7.62 -9.48 -15.15
CA ALA A 179 8.71 -10.16 -15.84
C ALA A 179 9.96 -10.23 -14.97
N LYS A 180 10.19 -9.19 -14.18
CA LYS A 180 11.34 -9.10 -13.27
C LYS A 180 11.00 -9.37 -11.82
N ASP A 181 9.71 -9.45 -11.47
CA ASP A 181 9.20 -9.41 -10.10
C ASP A 181 9.82 -8.21 -9.35
N GLU A 182 9.67 -7.02 -9.94
CA GLU A 182 10.07 -5.76 -9.33
C GLU A 182 8.83 -4.95 -9.02
N THR A 183 8.85 -4.22 -7.91
CA THR A 183 7.70 -3.42 -7.48
C THR A 183 8.13 -2.02 -7.16
N TYR A 184 7.29 -1.07 -7.54
CA TYR A 184 7.56 0.35 -7.41
C TYR A 184 6.39 1.03 -6.73
N ALA A 185 6.69 1.89 -5.76
CA ALA A 185 5.72 2.84 -5.24
C ALA A 185 5.73 4.09 -6.12
N VAL A 186 4.56 4.53 -6.56
CA VAL A 186 4.42 5.65 -7.53
C VAL A 186 3.50 6.77 -7.08
N GLY A 187 2.76 6.57 -5.99
CA GLY A 187 1.88 7.61 -5.46
C GLY A 187 0.97 7.10 -4.35
N PHE A 188 -0.04 7.90 -4.05
CA PHE A 188 -1.10 7.56 -3.09
C PHE A 188 -2.48 7.81 -3.67
N LEU A 189 -3.41 6.91 -3.37
CA LEU A 189 -4.84 7.15 -3.49
C LEU A 189 -5.40 7.62 -2.15
N GLY A 190 -6.25 8.64 -2.17
CA GLY A 190 -6.74 9.32 -0.98
C GLY A 190 -5.78 10.40 -0.48
N ASN A 191 -5.95 10.82 0.78
CA ASN A 191 -5.18 11.92 1.38
C ASN A 191 -4.24 11.39 2.47
N PRO A 192 -2.91 11.33 2.22
CA PRO A 192 -1.94 10.89 3.22
C PRO A 192 -1.56 11.95 4.27
N GLN A 193 -1.98 13.22 4.08
CA GLN A 193 -1.77 14.34 5.03
C GLN A 193 -0.31 14.53 5.51
N PHE A 194 0.66 14.43 4.58
CA PHE A 194 2.08 14.47 4.94
C PHE A 194 2.50 15.80 5.57
N ASP A 195 1.99 16.94 5.11
CA ASP A 195 2.36 18.24 5.71
C ASP A 195 1.85 18.40 7.14
N GLU A 196 0.63 17.96 7.43
CA GLU A 196 0.11 17.89 8.80
C GLU A 196 0.93 16.94 9.65
N PHE A 197 1.26 15.76 9.13
CA PHE A 197 2.10 14.77 9.81
C PHE A 197 3.47 15.35 10.19
N PHE A 198 4.19 15.96 9.23
CA PHE A 198 5.50 16.55 9.49
C PHE A 198 5.45 17.68 10.52
N ARG A 199 4.36 18.45 10.56
CA ARG A 199 4.14 19.48 11.59
C ARG A 199 3.89 18.83 12.95
N ALA A 200 2.93 17.91 13.03
CA ALA A 200 2.51 17.27 14.27
C ALA A 200 3.61 16.40 14.90
N GLN A 201 4.40 15.71 14.08
CA GLN A 201 5.44 14.76 14.54
C GLN A 201 6.85 15.35 14.46
N SER A 202 6.98 16.67 14.34
CA SER A 202 8.26 17.35 14.09
C SER A 202 9.36 16.98 15.09
N GLN A 203 9.04 16.87 16.39
CA GLN A 203 10.01 16.47 17.41
C GLN A 203 10.43 14.99 17.24
N ASN A 204 9.46 14.08 17.16
CA ASN A 204 9.74 12.65 16.98
C ASN A 204 10.58 12.38 15.70
N LEU A 205 10.31 13.12 14.63
CA LEU A 205 11.07 13.04 13.39
C LEU A 205 12.49 13.61 13.52
N ARG A 206 12.71 14.64 14.35
CA ARG A 206 14.08 15.10 14.68
C ARG A 206 14.84 14.05 15.47
N ASP A 207 14.18 13.35 16.39
CA ASP A 207 14.84 12.31 17.18
C ASP A 207 15.28 11.14 16.29
N LEU A 208 14.48 10.78 15.29
CA LEU A 208 14.77 9.67 14.36
C LEU A 208 15.72 10.07 13.21
N PHE A 209 15.55 11.26 12.63
CA PHE A 209 16.23 11.68 11.39
C PHE A 209 17.21 12.85 11.59
N ARG A 210 17.43 13.28 12.84
CA ARG A 210 18.18 14.49 13.25
C ARG A 210 17.52 15.81 12.88
N THR A 211 16.90 15.90 11.70
CA THR A 211 16.14 17.08 11.25
C THR A 211 14.86 16.67 10.51
N VAL A 212 13.85 17.54 10.53
CA VAL A 212 12.64 17.35 9.70
C VAL A 212 12.97 17.39 8.21
N ALA A 213 13.97 18.17 7.80
CA ALA A 213 14.42 18.21 6.41
C ALA A 213 14.91 16.83 5.93
N ARG A 214 15.69 16.12 6.75
CA ARG A 214 16.10 14.74 6.45
C ARG A 214 14.93 13.77 6.40
N ALA A 215 13.96 13.93 7.29
CA ALA A 215 12.72 13.13 7.25
C ALA A 215 11.87 13.40 5.98
N ARG A 216 12.03 14.58 5.35
CA ARG A 216 11.36 15.00 4.11
C ARG A 216 12.18 14.70 2.84
N GLU A 217 13.34 14.05 2.95
CA GLU A 217 14.10 13.64 1.76
C GLU A 217 13.30 12.60 0.98
N GLU A 218 13.08 12.86 -0.31
CA GLU A 218 12.41 11.91 -1.20
C GLU A 218 13.26 10.66 -1.42
N VAL A 219 12.61 9.51 -1.49
CA VAL A 219 13.30 8.23 -1.72
C VAL A 219 13.03 7.73 -3.14
N THR A 220 14.08 7.29 -3.83
CA THR A 220 13.98 6.59 -5.13
C THR A 220 14.18 5.08 -4.98
N ARG A 221 14.62 4.65 -3.80
CA ARG A 221 14.73 3.24 -3.38
C ARG A 221 14.18 3.15 -1.96
N ALA A 222 13.15 2.33 -1.77
CA ALA A 222 12.49 2.16 -0.49
C ALA A 222 12.82 0.77 0.07
N THR A 223 13.65 0.74 1.12
CA THR A 223 14.02 -0.51 1.79
C THR A 223 12.81 -1.08 2.52
N VAL A 224 12.45 -2.31 2.17
CA VAL A 224 11.37 -3.09 2.76
C VAL A 224 11.96 -3.98 3.84
N ILE A 225 11.48 -3.84 5.07
CA ILE A 225 11.91 -4.65 6.21
C ILE A 225 10.70 -5.29 6.91
N PRO A 226 10.84 -6.50 7.49
CA PRO A 226 9.79 -7.07 8.32
C PRO A 226 9.33 -6.08 9.40
N TYR A 227 8.02 -5.98 9.61
CA TYR A 227 7.45 -5.03 10.58
C TYR A 227 8.00 -5.25 11.99
N ALA A 228 8.21 -6.51 12.39
CA ALA A 228 8.77 -6.89 13.69
C ALA A 228 10.22 -6.42 13.89
N GLU A 229 10.95 -6.12 12.82
CA GLU A 229 12.28 -5.53 12.91
C GLU A 229 12.24 -4.00 12.92
N HIS A 230 11.23 -3.41 12.28
CA HIS A 230 11.03 -1.97 12.25
C HIS A 230 10.69 -1.43 13.62
N THR A 231 9.65 -1.97 14.27
CA THR A 231 9.20 -1.51 15.59
C THR A 231 9.58 -2.49 16.68
N ARG A 232 10.27 -1.99 17.71
CA ARG A 232 10.69 -2.78 18.89
C ARG A 232 9.65 -2.79 20.00
N VAL A 233 8.50 -2.16 19.77
CA VAL A 233 7.39 -2.08 20.72
C VAL A 233 6.28 -3.00 20.22
N PRO A 234 5.78 -3.94 21.05
CA PRO A 234 4.62 -4.75 20.68
C PRO A 234 3.43 -3.87 20.28
N THR A 235 2.83 -4.17 19.13
CA THR A 235 1.72 -3.40 18.54
C THR A 235 0.36 -4.04 18.74
N SER A 236 0.27 -4.95 19.71
CA SER A 236 -0.99 -5.50 20.18
C SER A 236 -1.67 -4.48 21.09
N CYS A 237 -2.58 -3.71 20.52
CA CYS A 237 -3.57 -3.02 21.32
C CYS A 237 -4.56 -4.01 21.90
N PRO A 238 -5.18 -3.69 23.04
CA PRO A 238 -6.42 -4.32 23.44
C PRO A 238 -7.46 -3.92 22.40
N VAL A 239 -7.48 -4.60 21.25
CA VAL A 239 -8.55 -4.45 20.27
C VAL A 239 -9.75 -5.11 20.92
N VAL A 240 -10.51 -4.30 21.67
CA VAL A 240 -11.78 -4.70 22.27
C VAL A 240 -12.63 -5.31 21.15
N GLY A 241 -13.21 -6.48 21.45
CA GLY A 241 -13.94 -7.37 20.54
C GLY A 241 -14.70 -6.68 19.42
#